data_AF-A0A940TZD5-F1
#
_entry.id   AF-A0A940TZD5-F1
#
_cell.length_a   1.000
_cell.length_b   1.000
_cell.length_c   1.000
_cell.angle_alpha   90.00
_cell.angle_beta   90.00
_cell.angle_gamma   90.00
#
_symmetry.space_group_name_H-M   'P 1'
#
loop_
_entity.id
_entity.type
_entity.pdbx_description
1 polymer ?
#
loop_
_entity_poly.entity_id
_entity_poly.type
_entity_poly.pdbx_seq_one_letter_code
_entity_poly.pdbx_strand_id
1 'polypeptide(L)'
;LPGYTFQGFSGECDSNGAVTVALGESKTCTLTNDDTPGGEPRTIGFWKNWNTCTGGNQDQSAASVGGPDAGRYLLDDLLENPGYTIGKLELGDGDCLIAVKILDKRKSTGEKMASDAAYNLAAQLLAAKLNLSAGAETCQEAVDAVNAGQALLETINFNGTRNYLRPRDARYPAANQLAATLDRYNNGNLCTP
;
A
#
# COMPACT_ATOMS: atom_id res chain seq x y z
N LEU A 1 1.86 -13.34 14.45
CA LEU A 1 2.95 -12.53 13.86
C LEU A 1 2.29 -11.61 12.85
N PRO A 2 2.57 -10.30 12.83
CA PRO A 2 2.09 -9.43 11.75
C PRO A 2 2.46 -10.05 10.39
N GLY A 3 1.53 -10.03 9.44
CA GLY A 3 1.68 -10.66 8.12
C GLY A 3 1.50 -12.18 8.07
N TYR A 4 1.13 -12.82 9.20
CA TYR A 4 0.76 -14.24 9.24
C TYR A 4 -0.52 -14.45 10.04
N THR A 5 -1.46 -15.20 9.48
CA THR A 5 -2.66 -15.67 10.17
C THR A 5 -2.40 -17.06 10.75
N PHE A 6 -2.67 -17.22 12.04
CA PHE A 6 -2.68 -18.53 12.66
C PHE A 6 -3.90 -19.31 12.15
N GLN A 7 -3.65 -20.39 11.40
CA GLN A 7 -4.71 -21.25 10.86
C GLN A 7 -5.13 -22.35 11.83
N GLY A 8 -4.24 -22.74 12.74
CA GLY A 8 -4.55 -23.75 13.74
C GLY A 8 -3.41 -24.71 14.03
N PHE A 9 -3.71 -25.59 14.98
CA PHE A 9 -2.95 -26.78 15.28
C PHE A 9 -3.58 -28.00 14.57
N SER A 10 -2.76 -28.91 14.11
CA SER A 10 -3.16 -30.17 13.46
C SER A 10 -2.19 -31.29 13.80
N GLY A 11 -2.49 -32.52 13.38
CA GLY A 11 -1.75 -33.71 13.79
C GLY A 11 -2.30 -34.27 15.10
N GLU A 12 -1.44 -34.57 16.06
CA GLU A 12 -1.80 -35.29 17.29
C GLU A 12 -1.98 -34.37 18.51
N CYS A 13 -1.99 -33.06 18.33
CA CYS A 13 -2.40 -32.09 19.35
C CYS A 13 -3.89 -31.77 19.27
N ASP A 14 -4.42 -31.28 20.38
CA ASP A 14 -5.74 -30.67 20.41
C ASP A 14 -5.76 -29.28 19.75
N SER A 15 -6.94 -28.66 19.69
CA SER A 15 -7.14 -27.33 19.09
C SER A 15 -6.37 -26.21 19.77
N ASN A 16 -5.86 -26.43 20.99
CA ASN A 16 -5.04 -25.49 21.73
C ASN A 16 -3.53 -25.81 21.62
N GLY A 17 -3.16 -26.82 20.83
CA GLY A 17 -1.78 -27.25 20.66
C GLY A 17 -1.28 -28.13 21.80
N ALA A 18 -2.16 -28.59 22.69
CA ALA A 18 -1.78 -29.46 23.80
C ALA A 18 -1.75 -30.93 23.34
N VAL A 19 -0.76 -31.67 23.84
CA VAL A 19 -0.59 -33.09 23.57
C VAL A 19 -0.14 -33.79 24.85
N THR A 20 -0.70 -34.97 25.12
CA THR A 20 -0.22 -35.86 26.19
C THR A 20 0.52 -37.03 25.55
N VAL A 21 1.77 -37.26 25.96
CA VAL A 21 2.63 -38.30 25.41
C VAL A 21 2.85 -39.39 26.46
N ALA A 22 2.50 -40.64 26.15
CA ALA A 22 2.72 -41.77 27.06
C ALA A 22 4.16 -42.29 27.00
N LEU A 23 4.55 -43.10 27.99
CA LEU A 23 5.89 -43.69 28.04
C LEU A 23 6.15 -44.57 26.80
N GLY A 24 7.18 -44.23 26.03
CA GLY A 24 7.54 -44.96 24.80
C GLY A 24 6.78 -44.53 23.54
N GLU A 25 5.91 -43.53 23.63
CA GLU A 25 5.19 -42.98 22.48
C GLU A 25 5.96 -41.82 21.81
N SER A 26 5.68 -41.55 20.54
CA SER A 26 6.09 -40.33 19.85
C SER A 26 4.87 -39.71 19.17
N LYS A 27 4.72 -38.39 19.32
CA LYS A 27 3.61 -37.62 18.79
C LYS A 27 4.10 -36.54 17.83
N THR A 28 3.40 -36.31 16.72
CA THR A 28 3.68 -35.20 15.80
C THR A 28 2.54 -34.21 15.78
N CYS A 29 2.87 -32.95 16.03
CA CYS A 29 1.95 -31.81 16.00
C CYS A 29 2.43 -30.82 14.95
N THR A 30 1.50 -30.30 14.15
CA THR A 30 1.78 -29.32 13.10
C THR A 30 1.05 -28.03 13.43
N LEU A 31 1.80 -26.95 13.60
CA LEU A 31 1.29 -25.59 13.71
C LEU A 31 1.35 -24.93 12.34
N THR A 32 0.21 -24.42 11.86
CA THR A 32 0.13 -23.71 10.59
C THR A 32 -0.07 -22.22 10.84
N ASN A 33 0.91 -21.44 10.41
CA ASN A 33 0.75 -20.01 10.15
C ASN A 33 0.79 -19.82 8.65
N ASP A 34 -0.25 -19.23 8.10
CA ASP A 34 -0.34 -18.89 6.69
C ASP A 34 0.02 -17.43 6.52
N ASP A 35 0.69 -17.05 5.43
CA ASP A 35 0.89 -15.63 5.18
C ASP A 35 -0.45 -14.99 4.84
N THR A 36 -0.75 -13.83 5.42
CA THR A 36 -1.87 -13.06 4.87
C THR A 36 -1.43 -12.55 3.51
N PRO A 37 -2.19 -12.79 2.42
CA PRO A 37 -1.91 -12.15 1.15
C PRO A 37 -1.96 -10.63 1.37
N GLY A 38 -0.78 -10.00 1.46
CA GLY A 38 -0.61 -8.55 1.53
C GLY A 38 0.20 -7.95 2.69
N GLY A 39 0.39 -8.66 3.81
CA GLY A 39 1.36 -8.29 4.85
C GLY A 39 1.31 -6.84 5.38
N GLU A 40 2.46 -6.30 5.79
CA GLU A 40 2.61 -4.90 6.19
C GLU A 40 2.49 -3.96 4.98
N PRO A 41 1.95 -2.73 5.15
CA PRO A 41 1.88 -1.73 4.10
C PRO A 41 3.27 -1.39 3.55
N ARG A 42 3.34 -1.14 2.24
CA ARG A 42 4.55 -0.77 1.53
C ARG A 42 4.70 0.74 1.43
N THR A 43 5.93 1.23 1.59
CA THR A 43 6.23 2.66 1.49
C THR A 43 6.07 3.17 0.05
N ILE A 44 5.98 4.50 -0.13
CA ILE A 44 6.07 5.15 -1.45
C ILE A 44 7.32 4.68 -2.22
N GLY A 45 8.46 4.49 -1.52
CA GLY A 45 9.71 4.07 -2.14
C GLY A 45 9.64 2.67 -2.75
N PHE A 46 8.86 1.77 -2.14
CA PHE A 46 8.59 0.46 -2.73
C PHE A 46 7.86 0.62 -4.06
N TRP A 47 6.69 1.26 -4.09
CA TRP A 47 5.89 1.40 -5.31
C TRP A 47 6.60 2.17 -6.44
N LYS A 48 7.49 3.11 -6.09
CA LYS A 48 8.33 3.82 -7.08
C LYS A 48 9.37 2.95 -7.77
N ASN A 49 9.80 1.86 -7.15
CA ASN A 49 10.88 1.01 -7.65
C ASN A 49 10.35 -0.36 -8.12
N TRP A 50 9.25 -0.84 -7.56
CA TRP A 50 8.63 -2.13 -7.90
C TRP A 50 7.63 -1.96 -9.03
N ASN A 51 8.18 -1.72 -10.23
CA ASN A 51 7.43 -1.51 -11.46
C ASN A 51 8.31 -1.80 -12.68
N THR A 52 7.69 -1.95 -13.84
CA THR A 52 8.39 -2.21 -15.10
C THR A 52 8.88 -0.92 -15.78
N CYS A 53 8.29 0.22 -15.43
CA CYS A 53 8.56 1.49 -16.11
C CYS A 53 9.79 2.26 -15.57
N THR A 54 10.42 1.77 -14.51
CA THR A 54 11.67 2.33 -13.95
C THR A 54 12.75 1.25 -13.96
N GLY A 55 13.94 1.57 -14.48
CA GLY A 55 15.00 0.61 -14.80
C GLY A 55 15.75 0.02 -13.59
N GLY A 56 15.04 -0.37 -12.53
CA GLY A 56 15.62 -0.91 -11.30
C GLY A 56 15.67 -2.45 -11.22
N ASN A 57 15.10 -3.17 -12.19
CA ASN A 57 15.04 -4.65 -12.28
C ASN A 57 14.30 -5.36 -11.11
N GLN A 58 13.52 -4.65 -10.28
CA GLN A 58 12.74 -5.27 -9.20
C GLN A 58 11.57 -6.11 -9.74
N ASP A 59 11.09 -5.80 -10.93
CA ASP A 59 10.13 -6.59 -11.71
C ASP A 59 10.58 -8.05 -11.90
N GLN A 60 11.85 -8.26 -12.25
CA GLN A 60 12.44 -9.59 -12.43
C GLN A 60 12.45 -10.39 -11.11
N SER A 61 12.66 -9.70 -9.99
CA SER A 61 12.63 -10.32 -8.67
C SER A 61 11.22 -10.80 -8.30
N ALA A 62 10.19 -9.97 -8.53
CA ALA A 62 8.80 -10.36 -8.30
C ALA A 62 8.39 -11.56 -9.17
N ALA A 63 8.73 -11.54 -10.46
CA ALA A 63 8.42 -12.64 -11.39
C ALA A 63 9.05 -13.97 -10.94
N SER A 64 10.29 -13.95 -10.45
CA SER A 64 11.01 -15.15 -10.01
C SER A 64 10.40 -15.88 -8.82
N VAL A 65 9.49 -15.24 -8.08
CA VAL A 65 8.83 -15.82 -6.90
C VAL A 65 7.31 -16.00 -7.09
N GLY A 66 6.82 -15.93 -8.33
CA GLY A 66 5.41 -16.18 -8.67
C GLY A 66 4.55 -14.93 -8.88
N GLY A 67 5.10 -13.71 -8.77
CA GLY A 67 4.40 -12.48 -9.11
C GLY A 67 3.09 -12.26 -8.32
N PRO A 68 2.05 -11.68 -8.94
CA PRO A 68 0.76 -11.41 -8.30
C PRO A 68 0.10 -12.63 -7.67
N ASP A 69 0.21 -13.82 -8.29
CA ASP A 69 -0.34 -15.08 -7.76
C ASP A 69 0.28 -15.47 -6.41
N ALA A 70 1.50 -15.00 -6.12
CA ALA A 70 2.18 -15.15 -4.84
C ALA A 70 2.07 -13.90 -3.94
N GLY A 71 1.12 -13.00 -4.22
CA GLY A 71 0.94 -11.73 -3.51
C GLY A 71 2.10 -10.75 -3.71
N ARG A 72 2.85 -10.86 -4.82
CA ARG A 72 3.95 -9.96 -5.18
C ARG A 72 3.52 -9.04 -6.31
N TYR A 73 2.84 -7.97 -5.92
CA TYR A 73 2.35 -6.95 -6.84
C TYR A 73 3.43 -5.94 -7.22
N LEU A 74 3.48 -5.62 -8.51
CA LEU A 74 4.10 -4.42 -9.06
C LEU A 74 3.07 -3.28 -9.12
N LEU A 75 3.56 -2.06 -9.29
CA LEU A 75 2.71 -0.91 -9.56
C LEU A 75 1.86 -1.14 -10.83
N ASP A 76 2.47 -1.69 -11.88
CA ASP A 76 1.83 -1.95 -13.17
C ASP A 76 0.61 -2.87 -13.03
N ASP A 77 0.73 -3.96 -12.26
CA ASP A 77 -0.35 -4.94 -12.04
C ASP A 77 -1.61 -4.27 -11.49
N LEU A 78 -1.42 -3.39 -10.51
CA LEU A 78 -2.51 -2.70 -9.83
C LEU A 78 -3.05 -1.51 -10.61
N LEU A 79 -2.24 -0.93 -11.50
CA LEU A 79 -2.69 0.10 -12.45
C LEU A 79 -3.52 -0.50 -13.58
N GLU A 80 -3.15 -1.68 -14.09
CA GLU A 80 -3.91 -2.40 -15.09
C GLU A 80 -5.27 -2.85 -14.52
N ASN A 81 -5.27 -3.37 -13.29
CA ASN A 81 -6.48 -3.77 -12.60
C ASN A 81 -6.31 -3.64 -11.06
N PRO A 82 -7.07 -2.77 -10.37
CA PRO A 82 -8.28 -2.08 -10.82
C PRO A 82 -8.06 -0.70 -11.47
N GLY A 83 -6.83 -0.18 -11.46
CA GLY A 83 -6.58 1.24 -11.74
C GLY A 83 -7.01 2.14 -10.58
N TYR A 84 -6.60 3.42 -10.63
CA TYR A 84 -6.80 4.35 -9.51
C TYR A 84 -7.17 5.76 -9.93
N THR A 85 -8.12 6.34 -9.21
CA THR A 85 -8.41 7.77 -9.26
C THR A 85 -7.78 8.49 -8.06
N ILE A 86 -7.07 9.59 -8.30
CA ILE A 86 -6.47 10.47 -7.29
C ILE A 86 -6.97 11.89 -7.54
N GLY A 87 -7.97 12.33 -6.77
CA GLY A 87 -8.72 13.55 -7.12
C GLY A 87 -9.47 13.37 -8.44
N LYS A 88 -9.04 14.09 -9.48
CA LYS A 88 -9.52 13.96 -10.88
C LYS A 88 -8.48 13.35 -11.81
N LEU A 89 -7.34 12.91 -11.30
CA LEU A 89 -6.37 12.15 -12.08
C LEU A 89 -6.81 10.69 -12.12
N GLU A 90 -7.00 10.13 -13.31
CA GLU A 90 -7.21 8.71 -13.53
C GLU A 90 -5.87 8.09 -13.94
N LEU A 91 -5.54 6.95 -13.36
CA LEU A 91 -4.32 6.18 -13.62
C LEU A 91 -4.74 4.74 -13.93
N GLY A 92 -4.44 4.29 -15.14
CA GLY A 92 -4.75 2.93 -15.58
C GLY A 92 -3.55 2.24 -16.24
N ASP A 93 -3.85 1.24 -17.07
CA ASP A 93 -2.86 0.59 -17.92
C ASP A 93 -2.07 1.63 -18.76
N GLY A 94 -0.76 1.47 -18.82
CA GLY A 94 0.17 2.39 -19.50
C GLY A 94 0.58 3.65 -18.71
N ASP A 95 -0.07 3.96 -17.56
CA ASP A 95 0.21 5.19 -16.80
C ASP A 95 1.32 5.05 -15.74
N CYS A 96 2.08 3.95 -15.75
CA CYS A 96 3.11 3.69 -14.74
C CYS A 96 4.06 4.87 -14.51
N LEU A 97 4.54 5.54 -15.57
CA LEU A 97 5.42 6.71 -15.44
C LEU A 97 4.72 7.92 -14.81
N ILE A 98 3.42 8.10 -15.04
CA ILE A 98 2.64 9.16 -14.42
C ILE A 98 2.45 8.82 -12.94
N ALA A 99 2.07 7.59 -12.61
CA ALA A 99 1.93 7.12 -11.24
C ALA A 99 3.25 7.28 -10.44
N VAL A 100 4.39 6.90 -11.00
CA VAL A 100 5.73 7.11 -10.39
C VAL A 100 6.01 8.60 -10.16
N LYS A 101 5.62 9.48 -11.09
CA LYS A 101 5.77 10.95 -10.88
C LYS A 101 4.88 11.45 -9.75
N ILE A 102 3.65 10.97 -9.64
CA ILE A 102 2.75 11.33 -8.52
C ILE A 102 3.31 10.83 -7.19
N LEU A 103 3.77 9.57 -7.13
CA LEU A 103 4.47 9.00 -5.97
C LEU A 103 5.72 9.81 -5.61
N ASP A 104 6.45 10.32 -6.61
CA ASP A 104 7.57 11.23 -6.41
C ASP A 104 7.15 12.70 -6.21
N LYS A 105 5.87 12.99 -5.96
CA LYS A 105 5.38 14.35 -5.68
C LYS A 105 5.75 15.33 -6.80
N ARG A 106 5.58 14.92 -8.05
CA ARG A 106 5.86 15.71 -9.25
C ARG A 106 4.61 15.94 -10.07
N LYS A 107 4.63 17.00 -10.88
CA LYS A 107 3.73 17.14 -12.01
C LYS A 107 3.95 15.99 -13.01
N SER A 108 2.95 15.73 -13.86
CA SER A 108 3.11 14.84 -15.01
C SER A 108 4.26 15.27 -15.95
N THR A 109 4.61 16.55 -15.97
CA THR A 109 5.75 17.12 -16.71
C THR A 109 7.11 16.87 -16.04
N GLY A 110 7.16 16.40 -14.78
CA GLY A 110 8.39 16.06 -14.06
C GLY A 110 8.89 17.12 -13.06
N GLU A 111 8.24 18.29 -12.98
CA GLU A 111 8.59 19.31 -11.98
C GLU A 111 8.30 18.83 -10.55
N LYS A 112 9.25 18.97 -9.62
CA LYS A 112 9.09 18.58 -8.21
C LYS A 112 8.22 19.58 -7.46
N MET A 113 7.22 19.08 -6.75
CA MET A 113 6.19 19.86 -6.07
C MET A 113 6.22 19.67 -4.55
N ALA A 114 7.42 19.56 -3.97
CA ALA A 114 7.60 19.22 -2.55
C ALA A 114 6.92 20.20 -1.56
N SER A 115 6.73 21.46 -1.96
CA SER A 115 6.06 22.49 -1.15
C SER A 115 4.56 22.63 -1.42
N ASP A 116 3.97 21.75 -2.23
CA ASP A 116 2.54 21.75 -2.54
C ASP A 116 1.86 20.60 -1.80
N ALA A 117 0.98 20.94 -0.87
CA ALA A 117 0.34 19.95 0.01
C ALA A 117 -0.55 18.97 -0.76
N ALA A 118 -1.05 19.34 -1.95
CA ALA A 118 -1.84 18.43 -2.77
C ALA A 118 -0.97 17.30 -3.34
N TYR A 119 0.26 17.59 -3.76
CA TYR A 119 1.18 16.55 -4.24
C TYR A 119 1.69 15.67 -3.09
N ASN A 120 1.88 16.24 -1.90
CA ASN A 120 2.20 15.44 -0.71
C ASN A 120 1.07 14.47 -0.37
N LEU A 121 -0.18 14.93 -0.37
CA LEU A 121 -1.36 14.09 -0.14
C LEU A 121 -1.57 13.07 -1.25
N ALA A 122 -1.49 13.46 -2.52
CA ALA A 122 -1.67 12.58 -3.67
C ALA A 122 -0.68 11.41 -3.68
N ALA A 123 0.60 11.68 -3.35
CA ALA A 123 1.61 10.63 -3.26
C ALA A 123 1.28 9.59 -2.18
N GLN A 124 0.88 10.06 -0.98
CA GLN A 124 0.55 9.17 0.13
C GLN A 124 -0.77 8.42 -0.12
N LEU A 125 -1.75 9.07 -0.72
CA LEU A 125 -3.03 8.48 -1.08
C LEU A 125 -2.86 7.36 -2.12
N LEU A 126 -2.06 7.58 -3.16
CA LEU A 126 -1.79 6.56 -4.15
C LEU A 126 -1.12 5.33 -3.52
N ALA A 127 -0.07 5.52 -2.72
CA ALA A 127 0.57 4.41 -2.00
C ALA A 127 -0.39 3.69 -1.06
N ALA A 128 -1.28 4.40 -0.35
CA ALA A 128 -2.25 3.78 0.54
C ALA A 128 -3.27 2.93 -0.23
N LYS A 129 -3.78 3.42 -1.37
CA LYS A 129 -4.70 2.65 -2.21
C LYS A 129 -4.05 1.40 -2.80
N LEU A 130 -2.78 1.50 -3.20
CA LEU A 130 -1.98 0.36 -3.66
C LEU A 130 -1.82 -0.69 -2.54
N ASN A 131 -1.48 -0.25 -1.32
CA ASN A 131 -1.36 -1.13 -0.15
C ASN A 131 -2.68 -1.86 0.16
N LEU A 132 -3.81 -1.14 0.18
CA LEU A 132 -5.12 -1.75 0.40
C LEU A 132 -5.45 -2.80 -0.67
N SER A 133 -5.13 -2.52 -1.94
CA SER A 133 -5.39 -3.46 -3.04
C SER A 133 -4.44 -4.65 -3.02
N ALA A 134 -3.22 -4.46 -2.53
CA ALA A 134 -2.25 -5.52 -2.31
C ALA A 134 -2.58 -6.39 -1.09
N GLY A 135 -3.65 -6.09 -0.33
CA GLY A 135 -4.08 -6.85 0.84
C GLY A 135 -3.36 -6.49 2.14
N ALA A 136 -2.70 -5.34 2.20
CA ALA A 136 -2.01 -4.91 3.41
C ALA A 136 -2.98 -4.78 4.59
N GLU A 137 -2.43 -4.84 5.82
CA GLU A 137 -3.21 -4.59 7.03
C GLU A 137 -4.07 -3.32 6.89
N THR A 138 -5.25 -3.31 7.50
CA THR A 138 -6.22 -2.23 7.32
C THR A 138 -6.92 -1.93 8.65
N CYS A 139 -7.16 -0.64 8.89
CA CYS A 139 -7.90 -0.15 10.04
C CYS A 139 -8.81 1.01 9.63
N GLN A 140 -9.83 1.32 10.43
CA GLN A 140 -10.81 2.36 10.11
C GLN A 140 -10.16 3.73 9.89
N GLU A 141 -9.13 4.08 10.69
CA GLU A 141 -8.40 5.35 10.54
C GLU A 141 -7.72 5.46 9.16
N ALA A 142 -7.18 4.35 8.62
CA ALA A 142 -6.59 4.32 7.29
C ALA A 142 -7.67 4.54 6.21
N VAL A 143 -8.81 3.85 6.31
CA VAL A 143 -9.93 3.96 5.36
C VAL A 143 -10.50 5.39 5.37
N ASP A 144 -10.71 5.97 6.54
CA ASP A 144 -11.21 7.34 6.68
C ASP A 144 -10.24 8.35 6.07
N ALA A 145 -8.93 8.18 6.31
CA ALA A 145 -7.91 9.05 5.74
C ALA A 145 -7.82 8.94 4.20
N VAL A 146 -8.01 7.74 3.63
CA VAL A 146 -8.07 7.53 2.18
C VAL A 146 -9.28 8.25 1.58
N ASN A 147 -10.45 8.09 2.17
CA ASN A 147 -11.69 8.71 1.71
C ASN A 147 -11.63 10.25 1.81
N ALA A 148 -11.18 10.78 2.94
CA ALA A 148 -11.02 12.22 3.14
C ALA A 148 -9.95 12.82 2.23
N GLY A 149 -8.84 12.10 2.02
CA GLY A 149 -7.78 12.49 1.09
C GLY A 149 -8.28 12.60 -0.34
N GLN A 150 -9.05 11.60 -0.80
CA GLN A 150 -9.67 11.61 -2.12
C GLN A 150 -10.64 12.79 -2.28
N ALA A 151 -11.57 12.98 -1.35
CA ALA A 151 -12.56 14.06 -1.40
C ALA A 151 -11.91 15.46 -1.43
N LEU A 152 -10.83 15.66 -0.68
CA LEU A 152 -10.08 16.92 -0.67
C LEU A 152 -9.44 17.18 -2.05
N LEU A 153 -8.79 16.17 -2.63
CA LEU A 153 -8.16 16.28 -3.95
C LEU A 153 -9.18 16.49 -5.07
N GLU A 154 -10.38 15.92 -4.97
CA GLU A 154 -11.50 16.19 -5.88
C GLU A 154 -11.97 17.64 -5.80
N THR A 155 -12.12 18.19 -4.59
CA THR A 155 -12.58 19.58 -4.36
C THR A 155 -11.68 20.61 -5.05
N ILE A 156 -10.38 20.32 -5.18
CA ILE A 156 -9.41 21.21 -5.83
C ILE A 156 -9.16 20.86 -7.31
N ASN A 157 -9.89 19.88 -7.84
CA ASN A 157 -9.71 19.31 -9.17
C ASN A 157 -8.25 18.90 -9.43
N PHE A 158 -7.65 18.18 -8.48
CA PHE A 158 -6.29 17.69 -8.63
C PHE A 158 -6.18 16.77 -9.83
N ASN A 159 -5.32 17.10 -10.79
CA ASN A 159 -5.07 16.28 -11.98
C ASN A 159 -3.56 16.19 -12.33
N GLY A 160 -2.68 16.56 -11.38
CA GLY A 160 -1.23 16.43 -11.53
C GLY A 160 -0.55 17.36 -12.56
N THR A 161 -1.23 18.39 -13.07
CA THR A 161 -0.69 19.24 -14.16
C THR A 161 -0.21 20.62 -13.73
N ARG A 162 -0.72 21.15 -12.61
CA ARG A 162 -0.44 22.52 -12.13
C ARG A 162 -0.09 22.54 -10.65
N ASN A 163 0.00 23.74 -10.07
CA ASN A 163 0.10 23.93 -8.62
C ASN A 163 -1.32 23.99 -8.04
N TYR A 164 -1.51 23.51 -6.80
CA TYR A 164 -2.83 23.45 -6.15
C TYR A 164 -2.83 24.08 -4.77
N LEU A 165 -2.11 23.49 -3.80
CA LEU A 165 -2.19 23.88 -2.39
C LEU A 165 -0.84 24.41 -1.90
N ARG A 166 -0.66 25.73 -2.02
CA ARG A 166 0.46 26.45 -1.42
C ARG A 166 0.13 26.85 0.04
N PRO A 167 1.12 27.20 0.88
CA PRO A 167 0.91 27.45 2.32
C PRO A 167 -0.16 28.47 2.71
N ARG A 168 -0.55 29.37 1.79
CA ARG A 168 -1.60 30.37 2.03
C ARG A 168 -3.03 29.85 1.79
N ASP A 169 -3.18 28.66 1.23
CA ASP A 169 -4.50 28.06 1.00
C ASP A 169 -5.09 27.55 2.32
N ALA A 170 -6.36 27.84 2.59
CA ALA A 170 -7.05 27.41 3.81
C ALA A 170 -7.08 25.89 4.00
N ARG A 171 -6.98 25.11 2.91
CA ARG A 171 -6.98 23.63 2.92
C ARG A 171 -5.59 23.05 3.12
N TYR A 172 -4.54 23.86 3.06
CA TYR A 172 -3.15 23.42 3.20
C TYR A 172 -2.89 22.63 4.50
N PRO A 173 -3.38 23.05 5.69
CA PRO A 173 -3.17 22.29 6.91
C PRO A 173 -3.86 20.92 6.87
N ALA A 174 -5.11 20.87 6.42
CA ALA A 174 -5.89 19.63 6.34
C ALA A 174 -5.25 18.61 5.38
N ALA A 175 -4.76 19.08 4.23
CA ALA A 175 -4.07 18.22 3.26
C ALA A 175 -2.79 17.59 3.85
N ASN A 176 -2.00 18.37 4.60
CA ASN A 176 -0.80 17.84 5.25
C ASN A 176 -1.11 16.90 6.42
N GLN A 177 -2.19 17.13 7.18
CA GLN A 177 -2.62 16.21 8.24
C GLN A 177 -3.06 14.85 7.69
N LEU A 178 -3.84 14.86 6.60
CA LEU A 178 -4.22 13.62 5.91
C LEU A 178 -3.00 12.91 5.32
N ALA A 179 -2.09 13.67 4.70
CA ALA A 179 -0.84 13.12 4.17
C ALA A 179 0.01 12.46 5.28
N ALA A 180 0.10 13.07 6.47
CA ALA A 180 0.82 12.50 7.61
C ALA A 180 0.16 11.23 8.16
N THR A 181 -1.17 11.15 8.15
CA THR A 181 -1.89 9.93 8.58
C THR A 181 -1.66 8.79 7.60
N LEU A 182 -1.78 9.06 6.30
CA LEU A 182 -1.50 8.09 5.25
C LEU A 182 -0.01 7.70 5.21
N ASP A 183 0.90 8.61 5.55
CA ASP A 183 2.31 8.27 5.73
C ASP A 183 2.51 7.26 6.85
N ARG A 184 1.91 7.46 8.02
CA ARG A 184 1.95 6.45 9.11
C ARG A 184 1.42 5.11 8.62
N TYR A 185 0.32 5.10 7.87
CA TYR A 185 -0.24 3.87 7.28
C TYR A 185 0.76 3.19 6.35
N ASN A 186 1.29 3.91 5.37
CA ASN A 186 2.22 3.38 4.37
C ASN A 186 3.57 2.92 4.96
N ASN A 187 3.84 3.23 6.22
CA ASN A 187 5.02 2.77 6.97
C ASN A 187 4.67 1.71 8.04
N GLY A 188 3.45 1.15 8.05
CA GLY A 188 3.03 0.12 9.02
C GLY A 188 2.92 0.61 10.47
N ASN A 189 2.73 1.93 10.66
CA ASN A 189 2.75 2.58 11.98
C ASN A 189 1.39 3.18 12.37
N LEU A 190 0.33 2.86 11.62
CA LEU A 190 -1.01 3.40 11.88
C LEU A 190 -1.94 2.37 12.51
N CYS A 191 -2.03 1.19 11.89
CA CYS A 191 -2.94 0.16 12.34
C CYS A 191 -2.26 -0.63 13.48
N THR A 192 -2.97 -0.82 14.59
CA THR A 192 -2.52 -1.69 15.66
C THR A 192 -3.00 -3.12 15.40
N PRO A 193 -2.15 -4.15 15.56
CA PRO A 193 -2.56 -5.55 15.48
C PRO A 193 -3.61 -5.94 16.53
#